data_AF-A0A226N099-F1
#
_entry.id   AF-A0A226N099-F1
#
_cell.length_a   1.000
_cell.length_b   1.000
_cell.length_c   1.000
_cell.angle_alpha   90.00
_cell.angle_beta   90.00
_cell.angle_gamma   90.00
#
_symmetry.space_group_name_H-M   'P 1'
#
loop_
_entity.id
_entity.type
_entity.pdbx_description
1 polymer ?
#
loop_
_entity_poly.entity_id
_entity_poly.type
_entity_poly.pdbx_seq_one_letter_code
_entity_poly.pdbx_strand_id
1 'polypeptide(L)'
;MDPIEQLSADRKKSFLSEDSKKSNGYRTVVGFLCIFPVVALLAIAGDPAGAAVQKSQEDTTSPGLRKVSASALHSPAFPPRPPARRKRYTITPGHLKWDHFNLTYKILSFPRNLITARDTRRGLAAAFRMWSEVSPFSFREVPRHVHSDLKIGFYSINHTDCLESLIHHCFDGTTGELAHAFFPPNGEIHFDDHEYWILGNTRFSWKKGVWLTDLVHVAAHEIGHALGLMHSQNPNALMHINATLTGKKTISQDEVWGIHRLYGKEMWRTVSASGCKDRLFMCPLWARKGFCEKREKLMKKHCPFTCDFCYGT
;
A
#
# COMPACT_ATOMS: atom_id res chain seq x y z
N MET A 1 -77.34 14.74 -13.09
CA MET A 1 -77.64 15.61 -14.26
C MET A 1 -76.46 15.42 -15.18
N ASP A 2 -76.66 14.50 -16.11
CA ASP A 2 -75.73 13.96 -17.11
C ASP A 2 -76.46 14.07 -18.47
N PRO A 3 -75.91 13.67 -19.64
CA PRO A 3 -74.51 13.42 -20.02
C PRO A 3 -73.99 14.66 -20.82
N ILE A 4 -73.24 14.72 -21.93
CA ILE A 4 -72.61 13.88 -23.00
C ILE A 4 -71.25 14.59 -23.29
N GLU A 5 -70.07 14.00 -23.48
CA GLU A 5 -69.54 12.72 -24.03
C GLU A 5 -69.12 12.75 -25.54
N GLN A 6 -67.88 12.31 -25.79
CA GLN A 6 -67.21 11.78 -27.01
C GLN A 6 -67.70 12.06 -28.45
N LEU A 7 -66.73 12.34 -29.34
CA LEU A 7 -66.48 11.63 -30.62
C LEU A 7 -64.94 11.64 -30.86
N SER A 8 -64.24 10.51 -31.10
CA SER A 8 -64.12 9.68 -32.32
C SER A 8 -63.17 10.26 -33.40
N ALA A 9 -62.39 9.50 -34.18
CA ALA A 9 -62.20 8.04 -34.28
C ALA A 9 -60.80 7.66 -34.87
N ASP A 10 -60.50 6.35 -34.90
CA ASP A 10 -59.32 5.72 -35.54
C ASP A 10 -59.10 6.06 -37.03
N ARG A 11 -57.83 5.99 -37.47
CA ARG A 11 -57.50 5.53 -38.84
C ARG A 11 -56.26 4.61 -38.85
N LYS A 12 -56.52 3.31 -38.94
CA LYS A 12 -55.53 2.26 -39.23
C LYS A 12 -55.22 2.12 -40.74
N LYS A 13 -54.18 1.31 -41.02
CA LYS A 13 -53.75 0.70 -42.32
C LYS A 13 -52.81 1.54 -43.20
N SER A 14 -51.89 0.98 -43.99
CA SER A 14 -51.12 -0.31 -43.92
C SER A 14 -50.24 -0.48 -45.18
N PHE A 15 -49.11 -1.20 -45.08
CA PHE A 15 -48.50 -2.03 -46.17
C PHE A 15 -47.87 -1.25 -47.36
N LEU A 16 -46.81 -1.67 -48.07
CA LEU A 16 -45.80 -2.77 -48.02
C LEU A 16 -44.38 -2.13 -48.22
N SER A 17 -43.22 -2.75 -47.97
CA SER A 17 -42.52 -3.81 -48.73
C SER A 17 -42.49 -3.59 -50.27
N GLU A 18 -41.42 -3.88 -51.02
CA GLU A 18 -40.08 -4.40 -50.71
C GLU A 18 -39.13 -4.06 -51.89
N ASP A 19 -37.81 -4.24 -51.79
CA ASP A 19 -37.07 -5.27 -52.56
C ASP A 19 -35.54 -5.24 -52.26
N SER A 20 -34.86 -6.30 -52.72
CA SER A 20 -33.48 -6.69 -52.52
C SER A 20 -32.50 -6.07 -53.53
N LYS A 21 -31.22 -5.96 -53.12
CA LYS A 21 -30.12 -6.29 -54.04
C LYS A 21 -28.93 -6.93 -53.33
N LYS A 22 -28.47 -8.03 -53.90
CA LYS A 22 -27.42 -8.93 -53.37
C LYS A 22 -26.22 -8.89 -54.32
N SER A 23 -25.00 -8.82 -53.79
CA SER A 23 -23.76 -9.02 -54.54
C SER A 23 -22.78 -9.87 -53.72
N ASN A 24 -21.75 -10.43 -54.36
CA ASN A 24 -21.04 -11.61 -53.86
C ASN A 24 -19.54 -11.63 -54.26
N GLY A 25 -18.72 -12.28 -53.44
CA GLY A 25 -17.25 -12.37 -53.59
C GLY A 25 -16.49 -11.18 -52.97
N TYR A 26 -15.22 -11.32 -52.56
CA TYR A 26 -14.27 -12.42 -52.73
C TYR A 26 -13.53 -12.77 -51.42
N ARG A 27 -12.89 -13.96 -51.37
CA ARG A 27 -11.98 -14.37 -50.29
C ARG A 27 -10.53 -14.02 -50.64
N THR A 28 -9.80 -13.40 -49.70
CA THR A 28 -8.33 -13.41 -49.65
C THR A 28 -7.90 -13.60 -48.18
N VAL A 29 -6.78 -14.28 -47.94
CA VAL A 29 -6.39 -14.79 -46.61
C VAL A 29 -4.89 -14.60 -46.37
N VAL A 30 -4.53 -14.10 -45.17
CA VAL A 30 -3.17 -13.98 -44.60
C VAL A 30 -2.21 -13.01 -45.31
N GLY A 31 -1.38 -12.29 -44.52
CA GLY A 31 -0.38 -11.38 -45.07
C GLY A 31 0.31 -10.39 -44.11
N PHE A 32 0.13 -10.48 -42.78
CA PHE A 32 0.87 -9.60 -41.85
C PHE A 32 2.31 -10.06 -41.67
N LEU A 33 3.26 -9.21 -42.09
CA LEU A 33 4.70 -9.44 -41.98
C LEU A 33 5.20 -9.11 -40.57
N CYS A 34 5.55 -10.13 -39.78
CA CYS A 34 6.29 -9.95 -38.54
C CYS A 34 7.77 -9.70 -38.84
N ILE A 35 8.27 -8.50 -38.56
CA ILE A 35 9.70 -8.17 -38.66
C ILE A 35 10.35 -8.41 -37.28
N PHE A 36 11.03 -9.56 -37.13
CA PHE A 36 11.97 -9.80 -36.03
C PHE A 36 13.41 -9.71 -36.58
N PRO A 37 14.31 -8.93 -35.95
CA PRO A 37 15.73 -8.97 -36.27
C PRO A 37 16.37 -10.22 -35.65
N VAL A 38 16.79 -11.17 -36.49
CA VAL A 38 17.63 -12.29 -36.05
C VAL A 38 19.08 -11.82 -35.96
N VAL A 39 19.67 -11.88 -34.77
CA VAL A 39 21.11 -11.67 -34.54
C VAL A 39 21.77 -13.04 -34.26
N ALA A 40 23.01 -13.21 -34.73
CA ALA A 40 23.59 -14.53 -34.97
C ALA A 40 23.97 -15.33 -33.71
N LEU A 41 23.91 -16.66 -33.85
CA LEU A 41 24.53 -17.65 -32.97
C LEU A 41 25.69 -18.35 -33.70
N LEU A 42 26.93 -18.03 -33.34
CA LEU A 42 28.11 -18.82 -33.67
C LEU A 42 29.17 -18.73 -32.55
N ALA A 43 29.21 -19.74 -31.70
CA ALA A 43 30.36 -20.12 -30.86
C ALA A 43 30.23 -21.61 -30.52
N ILE A 44 31.32 -22.38 -30.63
CA ILE A 44 31.30 -23.84 -30.46
C ILE A 44 32.38 -24.26 -29.45
N ALA A 45 31.95 -25.03 -28.44
CA ALA A 45 32.74 -25.86 -27.51
C ALA A 45 33.81 -25.18 -26.61
N GLY A 46 33.85 -25.55 -25.33
CA GLY A 46 34.82 -25.01 -24.37
C GLY A 46 34.64 -25.43 -22.90
N ASP A 47 34.46 -26.72 -22.63
CA ASP A 47 34.50 -27.36 -21.30
C ASP A 47 35.79 -28.22 -21.22
N PRO A 48 36.32 -28.65 -20.03
CA PRO A 48 35.63 -28.76 -18.74
C PRO A 48 36.43 -28.34 -17.47
N ALA A 49 35.78 -28.60 -16.32
CA ALA A 49 36.34 -29.00 -15.02
C ALA A 49 36.66 -27.94 -13.94
N GLY A 50 36.17 -28.20 -12.73
CA GLY A 50 36.33 -27.39 -11.52
C GLY A 50 35.48 -27.95 -10.36
N ALA A 51 35.86 -29.10 -9.81
CA ALA A 51 35.01 -29.88 -8.90
C ALA A 51 34.89 -29.29 -7.48
N ALA A 52 33.76 -29.56 -6.83
CA ALA A 52 33.54 -29.21 -5.43
C ALA A 52 34.37 -30.08 -4.48
N VAL A 53 34.93 -29.48 -3.42
CA VAL A 53 35.68 -30.19 -2.37
C VAL A 53 34.82 -30.33 -1.12
N GLN A 54 34.37 -31.55 -0.85
CA GLN A 54 33.75 -31.95 0.41
C GLN A 54 34.82 -32.58 1.29
N LYS A 55 34.96 -32.11 2.55
CA LYS A 55 35.94 -32.65 3.50
C LYS A 55 35.31 -33.12 4.80
N SER A 56 34.95 -34.40 4.84
CA SER A 56 34.94 -35.18 6.08
C SER A 56 36.38 -35.40 6.56
N GLN A 57 36.56 -35.57 7.87
CA GLN A 57 37.81 -36.11 8.43
C GLN A 57 37.48 -36.90 9.71
N GLU A 58 38.21 -37.99 9.94
CA GLU A 58 37.85 -39.12 10.79
C GLU A 58 38.80 -39.26 12.00
N ASP A 59 38.43 -40.10 12.98
CA ASP A 59 39.14 -40.30 14.24
C ASP A 59 40.57 -40.85 14.10
N THR A 60 41.44 -40.57 15.09
CA THR A 60 42.59 -41.42 15.45
C THR A 60 43.13 -41.06 16.85
N THR A 61 43.77 -42.02 17.54
CA THR A 61 43.72 -42.08 19.02
C THR A 61 45.09 -42.18 19.72
N SER A 62 45.14 -41.67 20.97
CA SER A 62 46.08 -42.06 22.05
C SER A 62 47.54 -41.57 22.01
N PRO A 63 48.32 -41.64 23.13
CA PRO A 63 47.92 -41.79 24.56
C PRO A 63 48.62 -40.81 25.56
N GLY A 64 48.08 -40.59 26.78
CA GLY A 64 48.84 -39.89 27.85
C GLY A 64 48.14 -39.56 29.20
N LEU A 65 48.61 -40.20 30.29
CA LEU A 65 48.56 -39.84 31.73
C LEU A 65 47.33 -39.11 32.40
N ARG A 66 46.51 -39.92 33.09
CA ARG A 66 46.17 -39.86 34.54
C ARG A 66 46.18 -38.50 35.32
N LYS A 67 45.00 -38.00 35.76
CA LYS A 67 44.47 -38.16 37.16
C LYS A 67 43.19 -37.32 37.48
N VAL A 68 42.19 -37.99 38.06
CA VAL A 68 41.26 -37.59 39.15
C VAL A 68 40.49 -36.24 39.08
N SER A 69 39.21 -36.36 38.71
CA SER A 69 37.99 -35.85 39.38
C SER A 69 37.95 -34.48 40.09
N ALA A 70 37.01 -33.63 39.65
CA ALA A 70 36.21 -32.75 40.51
C ALA A 70 34.76 -32.64 39.96
N SER A 71 33.80 -32.39 40.86
CA SER A 71 32.35 -32.47 40.61
C SER A 71 31.82 -31.59 39.47
N ALA A 72 30.73 -32.05 38.84
CA ALA A 72 30.03 -31.30 37.80
C ALA A 72 29.34 -30.04 38.34
N LEU A 73 29.47 -28.92 37.61
CA LEU A 73 28.53 -27.82 37.65
C LEU A 73 28.20 -27.39 36.21
N HIS A 74 27.19 -28.03 35.63
CA HIS A 74 26.70 -27.68 34.29
C HIS A 74 25.98 -26.33 34.33
N SER A 75 26.72 -25.23 34.13
CA SER A 75 26.13 -23.96 33.72
C SER A 75 25.32 -24.19 32.43
N PRO A 76 24.00 -23.97 32.41
CA PRO A 76 23.22 -24.16 31.20
C PRO A 76 23.67 -23.13 30.16
N ALA A 77 24.26 -23.61 29.07
CA ALA A 77 24.69 -22.75 27.98
C ALA A 77 23.48 -21.95 27.46
N PHE A 78 23.51 -20.63 27.63
CA PHE A 78 22.46 -19.77 27.11
C PHE A 78 22.34 -20.01 25.60
N PRO A 79 21.15 -20.33 25.07
CA PRO A 79 21.00 -20.53 23.63
C PRO A 79 21.45 -19.26 22.90
N PRO A 80 22.14 -19.38 21.74
CA PRO A 80 22.65 -18.23 21.02
C PRO A 80 21.53 -17.23 20.81
N ARG A 81 21.80 -15.93 21.05
CA ARG A 81 20.78 -14.88 20.93
C ARG A 81 20.10 -15.03 19.57
N PRO A 82 18.77 -15.25 19.50
CA PRO A 82 18.10 -15.36 18.22
C PRO A 82 18.36 -14.08 17.44
N PRO A 83 18.68 -14.17 16.13
CA PRO A 83 19.11 -13.03 15.33
C PRO A 83 18.12 -11.89 15.50
N ALA A 84 18.62 -10.70 15.83
CA ALA A 84 17.79 -9.57 16.23
C ALA A 84 16.72 -9.32 15.16
N ARG A 85 15.44 -9.53 15.51
CA ARG A 85 14.30 -9.57 14.58
C ARG A 85 14.39 -8.35 13.65
N ARG A 86 14.74 -8.60 12.38
CA ARG A 86 14.90 -7.58 11.33
C ARG A 86 13.66 -6.66 11.39
N LYS A 87 13.87 -5.35 11.59
CA LYS A 87 12.77 -4.40 11.81
C LYS A 87 11.79 -4.52 10.63
N ARG A 88 10.50 -4.69 10.92
CA ARG A 88 9.45 -4.99 9.92
C ARG A 88 8.66 -3.76 9.46
N TYR A 89 8.98 -2.61 10.03
CA TYR A 89 8.14 -1.43 10.04
C TYR A 89 8.54 -0.44 8.95
N THR A 90 7.62 -0.17 8.02
CA THR A 90 6.92 1.12 7.83
C THR A 90 7.58 2.45 8.25
N ILE A 91 8.91 2.59 8.30
CA ILE A 91 9.57 3.87 8.64
C ILE A 91 10.70 4.15 7.65
N THR A 92 10.72 5.36 7.10
CA THR A 92 11.81 5.83 6.23
C THR A 92 13.17 5.73 6.94
N PRO A 93 14.26 5.31 6.25
CA PRO A 93 15.59 5.21 6.85
C PRO A 93 16.13 6.52 7.45
N GLY A 94 15.72 7.66 6.90
CA GLY A 94 16.04 9.00 7.41
C GLY A 94 15.13 9.53 8.52
N HIS A 95 14.12 8.77 8.98
CA HIS A 95 13.10 9.23 9.92
C HIS A 95 12.39 10.53 9.47
N LEU A 96 12.13 10.64 8.16
CA LEU A 96 11.43 11.77 7.53
C LEU A 96 10.01 11.88 8.09
N LYS A 97 9.71 13.03 8.70
CA LYS A 97 8.46 13.26 9.45
C LYS A 97 8.11 14.75 9.52
N TRP A 98 6.85 15.05 9.83
CA TRP A 98 6.44 16.39 10.25
C TRP A 98 6.89 16.71 11.68
N ASP A 99 7.05 18.00 11.96
CA ASP A 99 7.32 18.56 13.30
C ASP A 99 6.03 19.00 14.03
N HIS A 100 4.93 19.15 13.29
CA HIS A 100 3.60 19.52 13.77
C HIS A 100 2.53 18.54 13.29
N PHE A 101 1.34 18.58 13.90
CA PHE A 101 0.24 17.63 13.67
C PHE A 101 -0.99 18.21 12.96
N ASN A 102 -1.08 19.54 12.82
CA ASN A 102 -2.24 20.20 12.20
C ASN A 102 -1.95 20.51 10.73
N LEU A 103 -1.88 19.47 9.90
CA LEU A 103 -1.49 19.58 8.50
C LEU A 103 -2.58 20.22 7.64
N THR A 104 -2.17 21.11 6.75
CA THR A 104 -3.01 21.66 5.70
C THR A 104 -2.73 20.97 4.37
N TYR A 105 -3.79 20.73 3.58
CA TYR A 105 -3.66 20.16 2.24
C TYR A 105 -4.40 21.00 1.21
N LYS A 106 -3.95 20.97 -0.04
CA LYS A 106 -4.70 21.57 -1.17
C LYS A 106 -4.73 20.68 -2.38
N ILE A 107 -5.83 20.75 -3.11
CA ILE A 107 -6.07 19.95 -4.32
C ILE A 107 -5.74 20.81 -5.55
N LEU A 108 -4.65 20.47 -6.24
CA LEU A 108 -4.10 21.17 -7.39
C LEU A 108 -4.88 20.88 -8.68
N SER A 109 -5.34 19.65 -8.87
CA SER A 109 -6.15 19.20 -10.02
C SER A 109 -7.13 18.11 -9.57
N PHE A 110 -8.08 17.74 -10.45
CA PHE A 110 -9.11 16.74 -10.20
C PHE A 110 -9.13 15.73 -11.35
N PRO A 111 -9.49 14.46 -11.09
CA PRO A 111 -9.51 13.44 -12.13
C PRO A 111 -10.57 13.75 -13.20
N ARG A 112 -10.25 13.51 -14.47
CA ARG A 112 -11.11 13.86 -15.61
C ARG A 112 -12.07 12.75 -16.04
N ASN A 113 -11.89 11.51 -15.54
CA ASN A 113 -12.49 10.32 -16.16
C ASN A 113 -13.91 9.94 -15.70
N LEU A 114 -14.20 9.94 -14.39
CA LEU A 114 -15.43 9.32 -13.85
C LEU A 114 -16.05 10.01 -12.62
N ILE A 115 -15.25 10.37 -11.63
CA ILE A 115 -15.73 10.99 -10.37
C ILE A 115 -15.67 12.52 -10.44
N THR A 116 -16.61 13.19 -9.79
CA THR A 116 -16.64 14.66 -9.76
C THR A 116 -15.60 15.25 -8.81
N ALA A 117 -15.31 16.54 -8.93
CA ALA A 117 -14.49 17.27 -7.94
C ALA A 117 -15.11 17.31 -6.52
N ARG A 118 -16.42 17.03 -6.39
CA ARG A 118 -17.10 16.84 -5.09
C ARG A 118 -16.80 15.45 -4.53
N ASP A 119 -16.85 14.42 -5.37
CA ASP A 119 -16.61 13.04 -4.95
C ASP A 119 -15.12 12.76 -4.69
N THR A 120 -14.24 13.39 -5.47
CA THR A 120 -12.79 13.39 -5.21
C THR A 120 -12.48 13.93 -3.80
N ARG A 121 -13.07 15.08 -3.42
CA ARG A 121 -12.96 15.62 -2.06
C ARG A 121 -13.50 14.67 -1.00
N ARG A 122 -14.66 14.03 -1.24
CA ARG A 122 -15.23 13.03 -0.31
C ARG A 122 -14.31 11.82 -0.14
N GLY A 123 -13.65 11.37 -1.20
CA GLY A 123 -12.68 10.28 -1.16
C GLY A 123 -11.42 10.64 -0.37
N LEU A 124 -10.80 11.77 -0.70
CA LEU A 124 -9.62 12.27 0.01
C LEU A 124 -9.91 12.57 1.49
N ALA A 125 -11.07 13.17 1.82
CA ALA A 125 -11.48 13.41 3.19
C ALA A 125 -11.71 12.10 3.98
N ALA A 126 -12.20 11.04 3.35
CA ALA A 126 -12.31 9.72 3.97
C ALA A 126 -10.93 9.08 4.21
N ALA A 127 -10.00 9.20 3.26
CA ALA A 127 -8.63 8.71 3.40
C ALA A 127 -7.85 9.45 4.51
N PHE A 128 -7.95 10.78 4.57
CA PHE A 128 -7.41 11.58 5.69
C PHE A 128 -8.05 11.22 7.03
N ARG A 129 -9.37 10.98 7.05
CA ARG A 129 -10.10 10.60 8.27
C ARG A 129 -9.51 9.33 8.88
N MET A 130 -9.26 8.29 8.07
CA MET A 130 -8.65 7.03 8.53
C MET A 130 -7.37 7.28 9.35
N TRP A 131 -6.47 8.15 8.86
CA TRP A 131 -5.24 8.48 9.58
C TRP A 131 -5.47 9.32 10.84
N SER A 132 -6.41 10.26 10.82
CA SER A 132 -6.76 11.06 12.02
C SER A 132 -7.45 10.26 13.12
N GLU A 133 -8.09 9.13 12.80
CA GLU A 133 -8.73 8.25 13.80
C GLU A 133 -7.73 7.37 14.58
N VAL A 134 -6.48 7.26 14.11
CA VAL A 134 -5.43 6.40 14.72
C VAL A 134 -4.16 7.18 15.11
N SER A 135 -4.16 8.50 14.98
CA SER A 135 -2.97 9.34 15.16
C SER A 135 -3.35 10.73 15.69
N PRO A 136 -2.39 11.54 16.16
CA PRO A 136 -2.68 12.90 16.62
C PRO A 136 -2.88 13.90 15.47
N PHE A 137 -2.83 13.46 14.21
CA PHE A 137 -2.92 14.35 13.04
C PHE A 137 -4.34 14.88 12.82
N SER A 138 -4.45 16.18 12.57
CA SER A 138 -5.64 16.79 11.97
C SER A 138 -5.32 17.31 10.57
N PHE A 139 -6.31 17.29 9.68
CA PHE A 139 -6.15 17.61 8.26
C PHE A 139 -7.20 18.64 7.82
N ARG A 140 -6.78 19.69 7.10
CA ARG A 140 -7.67 20.76 6.62
C ARG A 140 -7.41 21.12 5.16
N GLU A 141 -8.44 21.07 4.32
CA GLU A 141 -8.36 21.60 2.95
C GLU A 141 -8.19 23.13 3.00
N VAL A 142 -7.24 23.67 2.23
CA VAL A 142 -7.05 25.11 2.03
C VAL A 142 -7.12 25.47 0.53
N PRO A 143 -7.52 26.70 0.15
CA PRO A 143 -7.57 27.13 -1.24
C PRO A 143 -6.22 27.01 -1.96
N ARG A 144 -6.22 26.73 -3.27
CA ARG A 144 -5.00 26.48 -4.09
C ARG A 144 -3.90 27.54 -3.95
N HIS A 145 -4.28 28.81 -3.73
CA HIS A 145 -3.37 29.95 -3.61
C HIS A 145 -2.70 30.07 -2.22
N VAL A 146 -3.19 29.37 -1.20
CA VAL A 146 -2.60 29.37 0.15
C VAL A 146 -1.41 28.38 0.18
N HIS A 147 -0.43 28.61 1.05
CA HIS A 147 0.57 27.58 1.37
C HIS A 147 -0.11 26.35 1.97
N SER A 148 0.43 25.16 1.71
CA SER A 148 -0.01 23.94 2.36
C SER A 148 1.12 22.94 2.51
N ASP A 149 1.06 22.15 3.57
CA ASP A 149 2.05 21.14 3.93
C ASP A 149 1.95 19.93 2.99
N LEU A 150 0.71 19.57 2.62
CA LEU A 150 0.41 18.54 1.64
C LEU A 150 -0.14 19.15 0.34
N LYS A 151 0.21 18.57 -0.81
CA LYS A 151 -0.17 19.06 -2.14
C LYS A 151 -0.64 17.88 -2.98
N ILE A 152 -1.92 17.84 -3.34
CA ILE A 152 -2.54 16.69 -4.00
C ILE A 152 -2.87 17.03 -5.44
N GLY A 153 -2.44 16.21 -6.41
CA GLY A 153 -2.76 16.40 -7.82
C GLY A 153 -3.04 15.10 -8.57
N PHE A 154 -3.87 15.21 -9.60
CA PHE A 154 -4.11 14.19 -10.62
C PHE A 154 -3.42 14.67 -11.91
N TYR A 155 -2.57 13.84 -12.50
CA TYR A 155 -1.71 14.23 -13.63
C TYR A 155 -1.62 13.12 -14.68
N SER A 156 -1.32 13.50 -15.91
CA SER A 156 -0.89 12.56 -16.95
C SER A 156 0.56 12.12 -16.77
N ILE A 157 0.92 10.88 -17.14
CA ILE A 157 2.27 10.39 -17.55
C ILE A 157 3.38 11.42 -17.30
N ASN A 158 3.62 12.35 -18.24
CA ASN A 158 4.57 13.45 -18.06
C ASN A 158 3.98 14.53 -17.15
N HIS A 159 4.57 14.71 -15.97
CA HIS A 159 4.15 15.70 -14.98
C HIS A 159 5.33 16.23 -14.15
N THR A 160 5.26 17.49 -13.72
CA THR A 160 6.25 18.09 -12.80
C THR A 160 7.70 17.89 -13.30
N ASP A 161 8.65 17.45 -12.47
CA ASP A 161 10.06 17.20 -12.81
C ASP A 161 10.36 15.75 -13.24
N CYS A 162 9.33 14.93 -13.53
CA CYS A 162 9.48 13.47 -13.64
C CYS A 162 10.38 12.95 -14.77
N LEU A 163 10.76 13.80 -15.73
CA LEU A 163 11.67 13.47 -16.83
C LEU A 163 13.16 13.73 -16.48
N GLU A 164 13.43 14.52 -15.44
CA GLU A 164 14.78 14.95 -15.04
C GLU A 164 15.20 14.39 -13.67
N SER A 165 14.22 13.90 -12.90
CA SER A 165 14.39 13.53 -11.49
C SER A 165 14.78 12.06 -11.30
N LEU A 166 15.80 11.81 -10.47
CA LEU A 166 16.28 10.46 -10.16
C LEU A 166 15.40 9.69 -9.15
N ILE A 167 14.43 10.36 -8.54
CA ILE A 167 13.58 9.82 -7.44
C ILE A 167 12.08 10.02 -7.66
N HIS A 168 11.69 10.54 -8.83
CA HIS A 168 10.31 10.87 -9.20
C HIS A 168 10.12 10.48 -10.66
N HIS A 169 9.47 9.35 -10.91
CA HIS A 169 9.19 8.84 -12.24
C HIS A 169 7.85 9.32 -12.78
N CYS A 170 7.76 9.39 -14.11
CA CYS A 170 6.51 9.65 -14.82
C CYS A 170 5.62 8.39 -14.78
N PHE A 171 4.30 8.56 -14.65
CA PHE A 171 3.35 7.44 -14.68
C PHE A 171 3.41 6.68 -16.02
N ASP A 172 3.02 5.41 -16.01
CA ASP A 172 3.00 4.53 -17.20
C ASP A 172 1.61 4.40 -17.86
N GLY A 173 0.55 4.84 -17.18
CA GLY A 173 -0.83 4.81 -17.68
C GLY A 173 -1.71 3.75 -16.99
N THR A 174 -2.76 3.33 -17.68
CA THR A 174 -3.81 2.49 -17.09
C THR A 174 -3.32 1.15 -16.55
N THR A 175 -3.71 0.83 -15.32
CA THR A 175 -3.46 -0.39 -14.52
C THR A 175 -2.05 -0.51 -13.93
N GLY A 176 -1.12 0.39 -14.26
CA GLY A 176 0.27 0.36 -13.80
C GLY A 176 0.48 1.08 -12.47
N GLU A 177 1.25 2.17 -12.50
CA GLU A 177 1.50 3.04 -11.36
C GLU A 177 0.27 3.93 -11.07
N LEU A 178 -0.52 3.54 -10.07
CA LEU A 178 -1.75 4.24 -9.73
C LEU A 178 -1.51 5.64 -9.13
N ALA A 179 -0.46 5.77 -8.32
CA ALA A 179 -0.10 6.99 -7.58
C ALA A 179 1.30 6.85 -6.97
N HIS A 180 1.88 7.98 -6.55
CA HIS A 180 3.02 8.03 -5.63
C HIS A 180 2.93 9.25 -4.71
N ALA A 181 3.72 9.24 -3.63
CA ALA A 181 3.82 10.36 -2.70
C ALA A 181 5.22 10.57 -2.12
N PHE A 182 5.52 11.83 -1.85
CA PHE A 182 6.79 12.26 -1.29
C PHE A 182 6.74 12.34 0.24
N PHE A 183 7.78 11.81 0.86
CA PHE A 183 7.96 11.89 2.31
C PHE A 183 8.04 13.34 2.82
N PRO A 184 7.78 13.57 4.12
CA PRO A 184 7.94 14.89 4.73
C PRO A 184 9.39 15.41 4.61
N PRO A 185 9.59 16.73 4.43
CA PRO A 185 8.58 17.80 4.46
C PRO A 185 8.02 18.19 3.08
N ASN A 186 8.18 17.37 2.02
CA ASN A 186 7.70 17.76 0.69
C ASN A 186 6.18 17.61 0.54
N GLY A 187 5.63 16.49 1.00
CA GLY A 187 4.18 16.28 1.17
C GLY A 187 3.35 16.25 -0.12
N GLU A 188 3.99 16.15 -1.29
CA GLU A 188 3.27 16.06 -2.57
C GLU A 188 2.75 14.63 -2.77
N ILE A 189 1.53 14.53 -3.31
CA ILE A 189 0.83 13.27 -3.61
C ILE A 189 0.27 13.38 -5.02
N HIS A 190 0.73 12.50 -5.91
CA HIS A 190 0.37 12.49 -7.31
C HIS A 190 -0.41 11.20 -7.62
N PHE A 191 -1.54 11.34 -8.32
CA PHE A 191 -2.34 10.23 -8.84
C PHE A 191 -2.30 10.26 -10.37
N ASP A 192 -2.22 9.12 -11.05
CA ASP A 192 -2.36 9.12 -12.51
C ASP A 192 -3.81 9.45 -12.90
N ASP A 193 -3.98 10.34 -13.86
CA ASP A 193 -5.27 10.75 -14.41
C ASP A 193 -5.65 9.95 -15.66
N HIS A 194 -4.85 8.96 -16.06
CA HIS A 194 -5.33 7.87 -16.94
C HIS A 194 -6.13 6.83 -16.16
N GLU A 195 -5.98 6.75 -14.83
CA GLU A 195 -6.72 5.82 -14.00
C GLU A 195 -8.22 6.11 -13.91
N TYR A 196 -9.00 5.04 -13.79
CA TYR A 196 -10.46 5.11 -13.74
C TYR A 196 -10.96 5.13 -12.30
N TRP A 197 -10.62 6.22 -11.61
CA TRP A 197 -10.98 6.47 -10.21
C TRP A 197 -12.47 6.35 -9.91
N ILE A 198 -12.80 5.64 -8.83
CA ILE A 198 -14.14 5.49 -8.27
C ILE A 198 -14.12 5.67 -6.74
N LEU A 199 -15.30 5.91 -6.16
CA LEU A 199 -15.53 5.69 -4.73
C LEU A 199 -16.21 4.33 -4.56
N GLY A 200 -15.53 3.37 -3.92
CA GLY A 200 -16.03 2.00 -3.76
C GLY A 200 -15.00 0.95 -4.15
N ASN A 201 -15.32 -0.34 -4.03
CA ASN A 201 -14.35 -1.42 -4.23
C ASN A 201 -13.76 -1.44 -5.65
N THR A 202 -12.42 -1.48 -5.74
CA THR A 202 -11.66 -1.73 -6.96
C THR A 202 -12.21 -2.96 -7.69
N ARG A 203 -12.49 -2.82 -9.00
CA ARG A 203 -13.16 -3.87 -9.79
C ARG A 203 -12.93 -3.69 -11.29
N PHE A 204 -12.89 -4.78 -12.03
CA PHE A 204 -12.79 -4.72 -13.49
C PHE A 204 -14.12 -4.24 -14.13
N SER A 205 -14.02 -3.52 -15.24
CA SER A 205 -15.15 -2.98 -16.00
C SER A 205 -15.16 -3.56 -17.42
N TRP A 206 -15.84 -4.69 -17.60
CA TRP A 206 -15.98 -5.37 -18.90
C TRP A 206 -16.46 -4.48 -20.04
N LYS A 207 -17.27 -3.45 -19.76
CA LYS A 207 -17.74 -2.46 -20.76
C LYS A 207 -16.64 -1.49 -21.23
N LYS A 208 -15.57 -1.29 -20.44
CA LYS A 208 -14.45 -0.38 -20.75
C LYS A 208 -13.12 -1.11 -21.01
N GLY A 209 -12.99 -2.39 -20.63
CA GLY A 209 -11.74 -3.15 -20.74
C GLY A 209 -10.67 -2.78 -19.70
N VAL A 210 -11.03 -2.06 -18.64
CA VAL A 210 -10.10 -1.48 -17.65
C VAL A 210 -10.53 -1.80 -16.22
N TRP A 211 -9.58 -1.73 -15.28
CA TRP A 211 -9.89 -1.65 -13.86
C TRP A 211 -10.50 -0.29 -13.49
N LEU A 212 -11.38 -0.30 -12.50
CA LEU A 212 -11.86 0.90 -11.82
C LEU A 212 -11.25 0.89 -10.42
N THR A 213 -10.58 1.98 -10.04
CA THR A 213 -9.65 2.00 -8.91
C THR A 213 -10.22 2.80 -7.74
N ASP A 214 -10.20 2.22 -6.53
CA ASP A 214 -10.73 2.88 -5.34
C ASP A 214 -9.82 4.03 -4.88
N LEU A 215 -10.27 5.28 -5.09
CA LEU A 215 -9.53 6.46 -4.67
C LEU A 215 -9.29 6.48 -3.15
N VAL A 216 -10.23 6.00 -2.33
CA VAL A 216 -10.08 6.04 -0.87
C VAL A 216 -8.91 5.16 -0.42
N HIS A 217 -8.78 3.98 -1.05
CA HIS A 217 -7.74 3.00 -0.75
C HIS A 217 -6.35 3.51 -1.14
N VAL A 218 -6.19 3.96 -2.39
CA VAL A 218 -4.88 4.46 -2.87
C VAL A 218 -4.51 5.75 -2.15
N ALA A 219 -5.43 6.70 -1.97
CA ALA A 219 -5.15 7.92 -1.22
C ALA A 219 -4.75 7.64 0.24
N ALA A 220 -5.34 6.62 0.89
CA ALA A 220 -4.95 6.26 2.24
C ALA A 220 -3.54 5.63 2.29
N HIS A 221 -3.11 4.92 1.24
CA HIS A 221 -1.72 4.46 1.10
C HIS A 221 -0.76 5.66 0.94
N GLU A 222 -1.04 6.54 -0.03
CA GLU A 222 -0.18 7.69 -0.33
C GLU A 222 -0.10 8.70 0.82
N ILE A 223 -1.19 8.90 1.58
CA ILE A 223 -1.14 9.72 2.79
C ILE A 223 -0.23 9.07 3.85
N GLY A 224 -0.12 7.75 3.92
CA GLY A 224 0.84 7.05 4.77
C GLY A 224 2.30 7.39 4.40
N HIS A 225 2.62 7.40 3.10
CA HIS A 225 3.91 7.90 2.60
C HIS A 225 4.12 9.39 2.90
N ALA A 226 3.13 10.25 2.66
CA ALA A 226 3.18 11.68 3.00
C ALA A 226 3.19 11.96 4.52
N LEU A 227 2.94 10.96 5.37
CA LEU A 227 3.15 10.98 6.82
C LEU A 227 4.48 10.34 7.26
N GLY A 228 5.33 9.90 6.33
CA GLY A 228 6.68 9.38 6.59
C GLY A 228 6.78 7.85 6.75
N LEU A 229 5.70 7.10 6.50
CA LEU A 229 5.72 5.64 6.53
C LEU A 229 6.25 5.07 5.21
N MET A 230 7.15 4.10 5.28
CA MET A 230 7.59 3.32 4.11
C MET A 230 6.68 2.10 3.89
N HIS A 231 6.84 1.36 2.77
CA HIS A 231 6.12 0.11 2.53
C HIS A 231 6.26 -0.91 3.69
N SER A 232 5.17 -1.57 4.06
CA SER A 232 5.13 -2.68 5.01
C SER A 232 5.46 -4.03 4.34
N GLN A 233 6.01 -4.95 5.13
CA GLN A 233 6.19 -6.37 4.75
C GLN A 233 5.00 -7.25 5.17
N ASN A 234 3.96 -6.70 5.79
CA ASN A 234 2.73 -7.41 6.14
C ASN A 234 1.76 -7.40 4.94
N PRO A 235 1.41 -8.54 4.31
CA PRO A 235 0.48 -8.56 3.17
C PRO A 235 -0.98 -8.18 3.51
N ASN A 236 -1.29 -7.97 4.80
CA ASN A 236 -2.57 -7.45 5.27
C ASN A 236 -2.54 -5.96 5.66
N ALA A 237 -1.39 -5.29 5.50
CA ALA A 237 -1.27 -3.85 5.69
C ALA A 237 -1.88 -3.07 4.51
N LEU A 238 -2.47 -1.91 4.81
CA LEU A 238 -2.79 -0.87 3.85
C LEU A 238 -1.50 -0.38 3.17
N MET A 239 -0.41 -0.22 3.92
CA MET A 239 0.91 0.18 3.42
C MET A 239 1.70 -0.96 2.74
N HIS A 240 1.07 -2.08 2.40
CA HIS A 240 1.73 -3.11 1.60
C HIS A 240 1.76 -2.72 0.12
N ILE A 241 2.87 -2.95 -0.58
CA ILE A 241 3.03 -2.59 -2.00
C ILE A 241 1.92 -3.17 -2.92
N ASN A 242 1.35 -4.32 -2.56
CA ASN A 242 0.23 -4.95 -3.28
C ASN A 242 -1.14 -4.77 -2.57
N ALA A 243 -1.32 -3.78 -1.68
CA ALA A 243 -2.52 -3.62 -0.86
C ALA A 243 -3.81 -3.47 -1.70
N THR A 244 -3.71 -2.74 -2.82
CA THR A 244 -4.80 -2.54 -3.79
C THR A 244 -5.35 -3.86 -4.33
N LEU A 245 -4.46 -4.83 -4.62
CA LEU A 245 -4.81 -6.19 -5.06
C LEU A 245 -5.39 -7.05 -3.93
N THR A 246 -4.97 -6.85 -2.68
CA THR A 246 -5.49 -7.60 -1.52
C THR A 246 -6.77 -7.00 -0.91
N GLY A 247 -7.21 -5.82 -1.39
CA GLY A 247 -8.45 -5.16 -0.99
C GLY A 247 -8.46 -4.63 0.45
N LYS A 248 -7.29 -4.39 1.06
CA LYS A 248 -7.13 -4.08 2.49
C LYS A 248 -7.33 -2.59 2.81
N LYS A 249 -8.59 -2.15 2.82
CA LYS A 249 -8.99 -0.75 3.05
C LYS A 249 -8.92 -0.24 4.50
N THR A 250 -8.31 -0.98 5.41
CA THR A 250 -8.25 -0.64 6.85
C THR A 250 -6.81 -0.51 7.28
N ILE A 251 -6.47 0.59 7.96
CA ILE A 251 -5.16 0.74 8.61
C ILE A 251 -4.94 -0.46 9.56
N SER A 252 -3.83 -1.16 9.42
CA SER A 252 -3.50 -2.31 10.27
C SER A 252 -2.65 -1.90 11.46
N GLN A 253 -2.44 -2.83 12.39
CA GLN A 253 -1.62 -2.59 13.58
C GLN A 253 -0.15 -2.23 13.23
N ASP A 254 0.36 -2.61 12.06
CA ASP A 254 1.74 -2.31 11.64
C ASP A 254 1.96 -0.84 11.26
N GLU A 255 0.96 -0.19 10.66
CA GLU A 255 0.93 1.24 10.39
C GLU A 255 0.74 2.05 11.68
N VAL A 256 -0.14 1.59 12.57
CA VAL A 256 -0.36 2.19 13.90
C VAL A 256 0.96 2.19 14.68
N TRP A 257 1.66 1.05 14.69
CA TRP A 257 3.02 0.97 15.24
C TRP A 257 4.03 1.86 14.51
N GLY A 258 3.96 1.98 13.18
CA GLY A 258 4.81 2.88 12.38
C GLY A 258 4.64 4.35 12.79
N ILE A 259 3.40 4.84 12.78
CA ILE A 259 3.02 6.20 13.21
C ILE A 259 3.47 6.46 14.65
N HIS A 260 3.11 5.60 15.60
CA HIS A 260 3.50 5.78 17.00
C HIS A 260 5.01 5.65 17.20
N ARG A 261 5.76 4.95 16.34
CA ARG A 261 7.21 4.88 16.44
C ARG A 261 7.92 6.09 15.84
N LEU A 262 7.35 6.73 14.82
CA LEU A 262 7.90 7.91 14.16
C LEU A 262 7.57 9.21 14.91
N TYR A 263 6.34 9.35 15.38
CA TYR A 263 5.83 10.54 16.09
C TYR A 263 5.80 10.37 17.62
N GLY A 264 6.18 9.19 18.12
CA GLY A 264 6.03 8.75 19.50
C GLY A 264 6.59 9.66 20.58
N LYS A 265 7.62 10.45 20.32
CA LYS A 265 8.23 11.34 21.33
C LYS A 265 7.33 12.51 21.71
N GLU A 266 6.57 13.05 20.75
CA GLU A 266 5.60 14.12 21.01
C GLU A 266 4.25 13.53 21.43
N MET A 267 3.84 12.41 20.81
CA MET A 267 2.69 11.62 21.26
C MET A 267 2.83 11.19 22.74
N TRP A 268 4.05 10.90 23.19
CA TRP A 268 4.38 10.57 24.58
C TRP A 268 4.10 11.72 25.56
N ARG A 269 4.11 12.99 25.14
CA ARG A 269 3.65 14.09 26.02
C ARG A 269 2.15 13.94 26.30
N THR A 270 1.36 13.66 25.27
CA THR A 270 -0.09 13.46 25.35
C THR A 270 -0.46 12.16 26.07
N VAL A 271 0.25 11.06 25.81
CA VAL A 271 -0.01 9.74 26.44
C VAL A 271 0.52 9.65 27.87
N SER A 272 1.58 10.38 28.21
CA SER A 272 1.98 10.54 29.63
C SER A 272 0.90 11.26 30.42
N ALA A 273 0.22 12.25 29.81
CA ALA A 273 -0.90 12.95 30.42
C ALA A 273 -2.15 12.08 30.59
N SER A 274 -2.38 11.09 29.72
CA SER A 274 -3.43 10.06 29.92
C SER A 274 -3.02 8.93 30.88
N GLY A 275 -1.78 8.92 31.38
CA GLY A 275 -1.29 8.00 32.40
C GLY A 275 -1.09 6.56 31.93
N CYS A 276 -1.18 6.27 30.63
CA CYS A 276 -1.08 4.91 30.13
C CYS A 276 0.37 4.39 30.16
N LYS A 277 0.62 3.40 31.02
CA LYS A 277 1.95 2.81 31.25
C LYS A 277 1.86 1.32 31.55
N ASP A 278 2.95 0.60 31.26
CA ASP A 278 3.08 -0.79 31.69
C ASP A 278 3.13 -0.90 33.22
N ARG A 279 2.45 -1.93 33.75
CA ARG A 279 2.36 -2.21 35.18
C ARG A 279 3.36 -3.26 35.65
N LEU A 280 4.05 -3.94 34.73
CA LEU A 280 5.03 -4.98 35.03
C LEU A 280 6.30 -4.80 34.17
N PHE A 281 7.48 -4.88 34.80
CA PHE A 281 8.77 -4.79 34.09
C PHE A 281 8.97 -5.91 33.05
N MET A 282 8.24 -7.03 33.17
CA MET A 282 8.29 -8.19 32.28
C MET A 282 7.62 -7.96 30.91
N CYS A 283 6.88 -6.86 30.73
CA CYS A 283 6.11 -6.63 29.51
C CYS A 283 6.95 -6.74 28.22
N PRO A 284 8.15 -6.13 28.09
CA PRO A 284 8.99 -6.27 26.89
C PRO A 284 9.52 -7.70 26.65
N LEU A 285 9.53 -8.58 27.66
CA LEU A 285 9.85 -10.01 27.48
C LEU A 285 8.62 -10.79 26.99
N TRP A 286 7.44 -10.48 27.52
CA TRP A 286 6.18 -11.12 27.14
C TRP A 286 5.74 -10.76 25.72
N ALA A 287 5.86 -9.48 25.32
CA ALA A 287 5.59 -9.07 23.94
C ALA A 287 6.55 -9.74 22.94
N ARG A 288 7.84 -9.88 23.28
CA ARG A 288 8.80 -10.67 22.47
C ARG A 288 8.45 -12.17 22.38
N LYS A 289 7.68 -12.72 23.32
CA LYS A 289 7.10 -14.07 23.25
C LYS A 289 5.73 -14.12 22.54
N GLY A 290 5.29 -13.02 21.92
CA GLY A 290 4.02 -12.94 21.18
C GLY A 290 2.78 -12.84 22.08
N PHE A 291 2.93 -12.40 23.33
CA PHE A 291 1.79 -12.37 24.26
C PHE A 291 0.78 -11.25 23.95
N CYS A 292 1.14 -10.21 23.20
CA CYS A 292 0.19 -9.17 22.78
C CYS A 292 -0.98 -9.78 21.99
N GLU A 293 -0.66 -10.66 21.03
CA GLU A 293 -1.63 -11.46 20.26
C GLU A 293 -2.20 -12.60 21.13
N LYS A 294 -1.33 -13.47 21.64
CA LYS A 294 -1.74 -14.77 22.21
C LYS A 294 -2.35 -14.68 23.61
N ARG A 295 -2.22 -13.55 24.30
CA ARG A 295 -2.69 -13.30 25.66
C ARG A 295 -3.20 -11.87 25.81
N GLU A 296 -3.87 -11.36 24.78
CA GLU A 296 -4.37 -9.98 24.65
C GLU A 296 -4.98 -9.42 25.96
N LYS A 297 -5.94 -10.12 26.58
CA LYS A 297 -6.59 -9.67 27.85
C LYS A 297 -5.60 -9.45 29.00
N LEU A 298 -4.58 -10.31 29.14
CA LEU A 298 -3.54 -10.18 30.17
C LEU A 298 -2.63 -8.99 29.87
N MET A 299 -2.25 -8.83 28.59
CA MET A 299 -1.39 -7.74 28.16
C MET A 299 -2.14 -6.39 28.18
N LYS A 300 -3.43 -6.32 27.84
CA LYS A 300 -4.27 -5.13 28.06
C LYS A 300 -4.30 -4.68 29.53
N LYS A 301 -4.39 -5.62 30.47
CA LYS A 301 -4.44 -5.31 31.91
C LYS A 301 -3.10 -4.88 32.50
N HIS A 302 -1.99 -5.48 32.07
CA HIS A 302 -0.68 -5.34 32.72
C HIS A 302 0.41 -4.69 31.86
N CYS A 303 0.26 -4.72 30.54
CA CYS A 303 1.23 -4.28 29.54
C CYS A 303 0.60 -3.40 28.43
N PRO A 304 -0.28 -2.43 28.76
CA PRO A 304 -1.02 -1.69 27.73
C PRO A 304 -0.10 -0.80 26.88
N PHE A 305 1.08 -0.44 27.37
CA PHE A 305 2.02 0.42 26.63
C PHE A 305 2.92 -0.41 25.71
N THR A 306 3.57 -1.47 26.22
CA THR A 306 4.43 -2.36 25.42
C THR A 306 3.68 -3.12 24.30
N CYS A 307 2.36 -3.28 24.42
CA CYS A 307 1.51 -3.87 23.38
C CYS A 307 0.56 -2.86 22.71
N ASP A 308 0.79 -1.56 22.89
CA ASP A 308 0.07 -0.46 22.21
C ASP A 308 -1.46 -0.49 22.36
N PHE A 309 -1.96 -1.05 23.46
CA PHE A 309 -3.37 -0.98 23.85
C PHE A 309 -3.76 0.36 24.50
N CYS A 310 -2.83 1.31 24.61
CA CYS A 310 -3.10 2.68 25.07
C CYS A 310 -3.96 3.51 24.11
N TYR A 311 -4.14 3.07 22.86
CA TYR A 311 -4.71 3.85 21.76
C TYR A 311 -6.15 3.45 21.40
N GLY A 312 -6.96 2.99 22.37
CA GLY A 312 -8.35 2.60 22.10
C GLY A 312 -9.21 2.39 23.34
N THR A 313 -9.97 3.43 23.71
CA THR A 313 -11.20 3.38 24.53
C THR A 313 -12.17 4.43 24.02
#